data_AF-A0A497BQR8-F1
#
_entry.id   AF-A0A497BQR8-F1
#
_cell.length_a   1.000
_cell.length_b   1.000
_cell.length_c   1.000
_cell.angle_alpha   90.00
_cell.angle_beta   90.00
_cell.angle_gamma   90.00
#
_symmetry.space_group_name_H-M   'P 1'
#
loop_
_entity.id
_entity.type
_entity.pdbx_description
1 polymer ?
#
loop_
_entity_poly.entity_id
_entity_poly.type
_entity_poly.pdbx_seq_one_letter_code
_entity_poly.pdbx_strand_id
1 'polypeptide(L)'
;MTVSIKPNLSEELALRAAGHIHIAGIDEAGRGAWAGPVCAAAVVLPLNLADLADRLTGVRDSKQLSSARREALLPIIQQVAESVGVGWGSPAEVDAIGIAPATRQAMARAVAGLDGKVDALLIDYVCLPEL
;
A
#
# COMPACT_ATOMS: atom_id res chain seq x y z
N MET A 1 3.43 6.80 -27.30
CA MET A 1 4.31 7.39 -26.26
C MET A 1 3.65 7.14 -24.93
N THR A 2 4.09 6.13 -24.19
CA THR A 2 3.59 5.90 -22.83
C THR A 2 4.13 7.01 -21.95
N VAL A 3 3.24 7.91 -21.52
CA VAL A 3 3.57 8.92 -20.50
C VAL A 3 3.95 8.12 -19.25
N SER A 4 5.23 8.14 -18.89
CA SER A 4 5.69 7.61 -17.62
C SER A 4 5.16 8.55 -16.54
N ILE A 5 3.97 8.25 -16.02
CA ILE A 5 3.39 8.97 -14.90
C ILE A 5 4.34 8.75 -13.72
N LYS A 6 5.02 9.82 -13.29
CA LYS A 6 5.82 9.78 -12.06
C LYS A 6 4.85 9.74 -10.88
N PRO A 7 5.10 8.89 -9.87
CA PRO A 7 4.37 8.96 -8.62
C PRO A 7 4.44 10.38 -8.06
N ASN A 8 3.30 10.87 -7.58
CA ASN A 8 3.12 12.18 -6.98
C ASN A 8 2.03 12.08 -5.91
N LEU A 9 1.86 13.14 -5.11
CA LEU A 9 0.96 13.16 -3.96
C LEU A 9 -0.41 13.80 -4.26
N SER A 10 -0.85 13.87 -5.53
CA SER A 10 -2.02 14.70 -5.89
C SER A 10 -3.31 14.17 -5.25
N GLU A 11 -3.50 12.85 -5.23
CA GLU A 11 -4.70 12.21 -4.66
C GLU A 11 -4.71 12.34 -3.13
N GLU A 12 -3.55 12.12 -2.50
CA GLU A 12 -3.35 12.29 -1.06
C GLU A 12 -3.64 13.75 -0.64
N LEU A 13 -3.13 14.72 -1.39
CA LEU A 13 -3.36 16.14 -1.10
C LEU A 13 -4.82 16.55 -1.33
N ALA A 14 -5.50 15.97 -2.32
CA ALA A 14 -6.92 16.21 -2.55
C ALA A 14 -7.78 15.68 -1.37
N LEU A 15 -7.51 14.46 -0.90
CA LEU A 15 -8.16 13.90 0.29
C LEU A 15 -7.87 14.73 1.54
N ARG A 16 -6.64 15.22 1.69
CA ARG A 16 -6.29 16.10 2.80
C ARG A 16 -7.03 17.43 2.75
N ALA A 17 -7.18 18.01 1.56
CA ALA A 17 -7.98 19.24 1.38
C ALA A 17 -9.46 19.02 1.68
N ALA A 18 -9.97 17.79 1.51
CA ALA A 18 -11.32 17.40 1.91
C ALA A 18 -11.49 17.15 3.42
N GLY A 19 -10.40 17.24 4.21
CA GLY A 19 -10.42 17.16 5.67
C GLY A 19 -9.95 15.82 6.26
N HIS A 20 -9.51 14.87 5.44
CA HIS A 20 -8.89 13.62 5.91
C HIS A 20 -7.46 13.89 6.43
N ILE A 21 -7.07 13.27 7.54
CA ILE A 21 -5.76 13.52 8.16
C ILE A 21 -4.80 12.37 7.83
N HIS A 22 -5.21 11.14 8.10
CA HIS A 22 -4.43 9.93 7.86
C HIS A 22 -4.93 9.24 6.59
N ILE A 23 -4.16 9.35 5.51
CA ILE A 23 -4.48 8.72 4.23
C ILE A 23 -3.52 7.55 4.03
N ALA A 24 -4.07 6.35 3.82
CA ALA A 24 -3.28 5.15 3.59
C ALA A 24 -3.32 4.73 2.11
N GLY A 25 -2.14 4.48 1.53
CA GLY A 25 -2.03 3.74 0.27
C GLY A 25 -2.00 2.24 0.54
N ILE A 26 -2.70 1.45 -0.27
CA ILE A 26 -2.73 -0.02 -0.17
C ILE A 26 -2.41 -0.66 -1.53
N ASP A 27 -1.57 -1.69 -1.50
CA ASP A 27 -1.25 -2.53 -2.67
C ASP A 27 -1.05 -4.00 -2.27
N GLU A 28 -1.25 -4.92 -3.21
CA GLU A 28 -1.06 -6.36 -3.02
C GLU A 28 0.10 -6.97 -3.82
N ALA A 29 0.64 -8.06 -3.31
CA ALA A 29 1.59 -8.91 -4.00
C ALA A 29 1.19 -10.38 -3.90
N GLY A 30 1.49 -11.15 -4.96
CA GLY A 30 1.27 -12.60 -4.99
C GLY A 30 -0.05 -13.04 -5.64
N ARG A 31 -0.92 -12.12 -6.10
CA ARG A 31 -2.23 -12.48 -6.68
C ARG A 31 -2.18 -13.44 -7.87
N GLY A 32 -1.12 -13.34 -8.68
CA GLY A 32 -0.91 -14.18 -9.87
C GLY A 32 0.10 -15.32 -9.68
N ALA A 33 0.63 -15.50 -8.46
CA ALA A 33 1.62 -16.54 -8.20
C ALA A 33 0.94 -17.92 -8.13
N TRP A 34 1.65 -18.95 -8.59
CA TRP A 34 1.18 -20.35 -8.53
C TRP A 34 1.29 -20.97 -7.13
N ALA A 35 2.16 -20.40 -6.28
CA ALA A 35 2.40 -20.89 -4.94
C ALA A 35 2.75 -19.73 -4.02
N GLY A 36 2.48 -19.93 -2.73
CA GLY A 36 2.69 -18.93 -1.68
C GLY A 36 1.44 -18.12 -1.37
N PRO A 37 1.50 -17.30 -0.31
CA PRO A 37 0.38 -16.48 0.13
C PRO A 37 0.17 -15.27 -0.79
N VAL A 38 -1.01 -14.66 -0.70
CA VAL A 38 -1.21 -13.27 -1.11
C VAL A 38 -0.88 -12.36 0.07
N CYS A 39 -0.21 -11.24 -0.18
CA CYS A 39 0.16 -10.25 0.84
C CYS A 39 -0.38 -8.89 0.42
N ALA A 40 -0.78 -8.07 1.39
CA ALA A 40 -1.08 -6.66 1.18
C ALA A 40 -0.36 -5.81 2.23
N ALA A 41 0.01 -4.60 1.85
CA ALA A 41 0.56 -3.61 2.77
C ALA A 41 -0.24 -2.33 2.69
N ALA A 42 -0.51 -1.73 3.85
CA ALA A 42 -1.13 -0.42 3.99
C ALA A 42 -0.11 0.53 4.63
N VAL A 43 0.08 1.71 4.04
CA VAL A 43 1.10 2.68 4.48
C VAL A 43 0.49 4.07 4.57
N VAL A 44 0.61 4.70 5.74
CA VAL A 44 0.22 6.09 5.98
C VAL A 44 1.46 6.97 5.93
N LEU A 45 1.46 7.96 5.04
CA LEU A 45 2.58 8.89 4.87
C LEU A 45 2.31 10.23 5.58
N PRO A 46 3.33 10.87 6.18
CA PRO A 46 3.19 12.15 6.86
C PRO A 46 3.13 13.31 5.85
N LEU A 47 1.93 13.59 5.32
CA LEU A 47 1.72 14.61 4.27
C LEU A 47 2.08 16.04 4.71
N ASN A 48 2.26 16.28 6.01
CA ASN A 48 2.72 17.56 6.56
C ASN A 48 4.23 17.81 6.37
N LEU A 49 5.02 16.79 6.00
CA LEU A 49 6.44 16.96 5.72
C LEU A 49 6.66 17.55 4.33
N ALA A 50 7.20 18.77 4.28
CA ALA A 50 7.49 19.46 3.02
C ALA A 50 8.53 18.74 2.16
N ASP A 51 9.44 17.97 2.78
CA ASP A 51 10.50 17.19 2.13
C ASP A 51 10.11 15.71 1.92
N LEU A 52 8.84 15.34 2.09
CA LEU A 52 8.37 13.96 1.95
C LEU A 52 8.75 13.34 0.60
N ALA A 53 8.55 14.08 -0.49
CA ALA A 53 8.89 13.62 -1.84
C ALA A 53 10.40 13.37 -1.99
N ASP A 54 11.24 14.20 -1.37
CA ASP A 54 12.70 14.04 -1.40
C ASP A 54 13.13 12.82 -0.57
N ARG A 55 12.53 12.64 0.61
CA ARG A 55 12.79 11.47 1.49
C ARG A 55 12.42 10.14 0.83
N LEU A 56 11.39 10.14 -0.01
CA LEU A 56 10.93 8.96 -0.75
C LEU A 56 11.47 8.93 -2.18
N THR A 57 12.56 9.64 -2.47
CA THR A 57 13.17 9.66 -3.81
C THR A 57 13.52 8.25 -4.26
N GLY A 58 12.97 7.86 -5.41
CA GLY A 58 13.20 6.55 -6.02
C GLY A 58 12.20 5.48 -5.59
N VAL A 59 11.28 5.77 -4.66
CA VAL A 59 10.08 4.96 -4.46
C VAL A 59 9.18 5.14 -5.69
N ARG A 60 9.00 4.04 -6.43
CA ARG A 60 8.20 3.93 -7.65
C ARG A 60 7.60 2.54 -7.72
N ASP A 61 6.83 2.27 -8.78
CA ASP A 61 6.33 0.93 -9.09
C ASP A 61 7.44 -0.10 -8.89
N SER A 62 7.18 -1.04 -7.99
CA SER A 62 8.16 -2.03 -7.53
C SER A 62 8.68 -2.91 -8.67
N LYS A 63 7.92 -3.05 -9.76
CA LYS A 63 8.29 -3.80 -10.98
C LYS A 63 9.33 -3.07 -11.81
N GLN A 64 9.54 -1.78 -11.58
CA GLN A 64 10.58 -0.97 -12.21
C GLN A 64 11.89 -0.95 -11.39
N LEU A 65 11.93 -1.63 -10.24
CA LEU A 65 13.07 -1.64 -9.32
C LEU A 65 13.68 -3.05 -9.18
N SER A 66 15.01 -3.12 -9.03
CA SER A 66 15.68 -4.39 -8.67
C SER A 66 15.32 -4.82 -7.25
N SER A 67 15.48 -6.11 -6.93
CA SER A 67 15.30 -6.62 -5.55
C SER A 67 16.17 -5.85 -4.55
N ALA A 68 17.47 -5.70 -4.84
CA ALA A 68 18.40 -4.96 -3.99
C ALA A 68 17.97 -3.50 -3.75
N ARG A 69 17.39 -2.84 -4.77
CA ARG A 69 16.89 -1.47 -4.60
C ARG A 69 15.64 -1.42 -3.72
N ARG A 70 14.74 -2.41 -3.82
CA ARG A 70 13.56 -2.52 -2.95
C ARG A 70 13.96 -2.76 -1.50
N GLU A 71 14.91 -3.65 -1.26
CA GLU A 71 15.46 -3.92 0.08
C GLU A 71 16.10 -2.68 0.69
N ALA A 72 16.82 -1.88 -0.10
CA ALA A 72 17.40 -0.62 0.38
C ALA A 72 16.36 0.47 0.68
N LEU A 73 15.20 0.46 0.00
CA LEU A 73 14.14 1.45 0.19
C LEU A 73 13.20 1.11 1.34
N LEU A 74 13.02 -0.17 1.66
CA LEU A 74 12.14 -0.62 2.75
C LEU A 74 12.40 0.09 4.09
N PRO A 75 13.63 0.14 4.63
CA PRO A 75 13.89 0.82 5.91
C PRO A 75 13.62 2.33 5.83
N ILE A 76 13.84 2.96 4.67
CA ILE A 76 13.56 4.38 4.45
C ILE A 76 12.05 4.62 4.53
N ILE A 77 11.25 3.80 3.84
CA ILE A 77 9.79 3.89 3.87
C ILE A 77 9.27 3.69 5.29
N GLN A 78 9.75 2.66 5.99
CA GLN A 78 9.33 2.36 7.38
C GLN A 78 9.70 3.49 8.35
N GLN A 79 10.83 4.15 8.17
CA GLN A 79 11.24 5.28 9.00
C GLN A 79 10.42 6.54 8.74
N VAL A 80 9.97 6.74 7.49
CA VAL A 80 9.21 7.94 7.08
C VAL A 80 7.72 7.77 7.37
N ALA A 81 7.16 6.57 7.23
CA ALA A 81 5.73 6.31 7.40
C ALA A 81 5.28 6.54 8.85
N GLU A 82 4.08 7.10 9.01
CA GLU A 82 3.45 7.31 10.33
C GLU A 82 2.86 6.02 10.91
N SER A 83 2.43 5.13 10.01
CA SER A 83 1.88 3.82 10.33
C SER A 83 2.03 2.89 9.13
N VAL A 84 2.31 1.62 9.41
CA VAL A 84 2.46 0.56 8.41
C VAL A 84 1.78 -0.70 8.93
N GLY A 85 0.87 -1.24 8.15
CA GLY A 85 0.23 -2.52 8.42
C GLY A 85 0.46 -3.50 7.28
N VAL A 86 0.61 -4.78 7.63
CA VAL A 86 0.83 -5.86 6.65
C VAL A 86 -0.16 -6.98 6.94
N GLY A 87 -0.84 -7.46 5.91
CA GLY A 87 -1.82 -8.53 6.00
C GLY A 87 -1.52 -9.64 5.00
N TRP A 88 -1.85 -10.86 5.39
CA TRP A 88 -1.56 -12.06 4.60
C TRP A 88 -2.84 -12.87 4.40
N GLY A 89 -3.04 -13.40 3.20
CA GLY A 89 -4.00 -14.45 2.88
C GLY A 89 -3.22 -15.74 2.59
N SER A 90 -3.42 -16.76 3.42
CA SER A 90 -2.68 -18.03 3.29
C SER A 90 -3.11 -18.79 2.02
N PRO A 91 -2.28 -19.73 1.50
CA PRO A 91 -2.70 -20.59 0.39
C PRO A 91 -3.99 -21.35 0.70
N ALA A 92 -4.14 -21.90 1.91
CA ALA A 92 -5.35 -22.60 2.33
C ALA A 92 -6.59 -21.69 2.35
N GLU A 93 -6.41 -20.41 2.66
CA GLU A 93 -7.48 -19.41 2.57
C GLU A 93 -7.83 -19.12 1.10
N VAL A 94 -6.83 -18.92 0.24
CA VAL A 94 -7.03 -18.73 -1.21
C VAL A 94 -7.77 -19.93 -1.82
N ASP A 95 -7.42 -21.16 -1.45
CA ASP A 95 -8.09 -22.37 -1.92
C ASP A 95 -9.56 -22.44 -1.43
N ALA A 96 -9.84 -21.94 -0.23
CA ALA A 96 -11.15 -22.01 0.39
C ALA A 96 -12.13 -20.94 -0.12
N ILE A 97 -11.68 -19.70 -0.29
CA ILE A 97 -12.54 -18.55 -0.62
C ILE A 97 -12.22 -17.90 -1.97
N GLY A 98 -11.22 -18.41 -2.68
CA GLY A 98 -10.74 -17.85 -3.93
C GLY A 98 -9.80 -16.65 -3.75
N ILE A 99 -9.08 -16.32 -4.82
CA ILE A 99 -8.02 -15.31 -4.77
C ILE A 99 -8.53 -13.89 -4.46
N ALA A 100 -9.61 -13.45 -5.10
CA ALA A 100 -10.08 -12.08 -4.91
C ALA A 100 -10.60 -11.82 -3.47
N PRO A 101 -11.43 -12.70 -2.86
CA PRO A 101 -11.79 -12.57 -1.45
C PRO A 101 -10.59 -12.66 -0.49
N ALA A 102 -9.63 -13.56 -0.74
CA ALA A 102 -8.41 -13.66 0.06
C ALA A 102 -7.54 -12.38 -0.03
N THR A 103 -7.43 -11.76 -1.21
CA THR A 103 -6.77 -10.46 -1.38
C THR A 103 -7.47 -9.37 -0.56
N ARG A 104 -8.81 -9.31 -0.58
CA ARG A 104 -9.56 -8.34 0.25
C ARG A 104 -9.34 -8.56 1.74
N GLN A 105 -9.32 -9.81 2.19
CA GLN A 105 -9.00 -10.13 3.59
C GLN A 105 -7.57 -9.74 3.97
N ALA A 106 -6.59 -9.97 3.09
CA ALA A 106 -5.22 -9.52 3.30
C ALA A 106 -5.14 -7.99 3.42
N MET A 107 -5.83 -7.24 2.54
CA MET A 107 -5.92 -5.78 2.62
C MET A 107 -6.60 -5.31 3.91
N ALA A 108 -7.71 -5.94 4.32
CA ALA A 108 -8.39 -5.61 5.57
C ALA A 108 -7.50 -5.83 6.80
N ARG A 109 -6.73 -6.93 6.82
CA ARG A 109 -5.72 -7.19 7.86
C ARG A 109 -4.61 -6.14 7.85
N ALA A 110 -4.16 -5.71 6.67
CA ALA A 110 -3.17 -4.64 6.53
C ALA A 110 -3.70 -3.32 7.10
N VAL A 111 -4.95 -2.95 6.80
CA VAL A 111 -5.61 -1.75 7.36
C VAL A 111 -5.76 -1.85 8.87
N ALA A 112 -6.16 -3.01 9.41
CA ALA A 112 -6.27 -3.22 10.84
C ALA A 112 -4.93 -3.02 11.57
N GLY A 113 -3.81 -3.34 10.91
CA GLY A 113 -2.46 -3.09 11.42
C GLY A 113 -2.01 -1.63 11.44
N LEU A 114 -2.84 -0.68 10.97
CA LEU A 114 -2.56 0.75 11.07
C LEU A 114 -2.91 1.35 12.45
N ASP A 115 -3.45 0.54 13.37
CA ASP A 115 -3.83 0.92 14.74
C ASP A 115 -4.81 2.11 14.80
N GLY A 116 -5.78 2.12 13.88
CA GLY A 116 -6.84 3.15 13.81
C GLY A 116 -6.39 4.48 13.22
N LYS A 117 -5.15 4.58 12.72
CA LYS A 117 -4.64 5.79 12.06
C LYS A 117 -4.98 5.81 10.56
N VAL A 118 -6.27 5.80 10.22
CA VAL A 118 -6.68 5.88 8.81
C VAL A 118 -8.09 6.46 8.65
N ASP A 119 -8.19 7.51 7.84
CA ASP A 119 -9.44 8.23 7.55
C ASP A 119 -9.88 8.03 6.09
N ALA A 120 -8.94 7.70 5.20
CA ALA A 120 -9.18 7.47 3.78
C ALA A 120 -8.18 6.47 3.19
N LEU A 121 -8.62 5.71 2.19
CA LEU A 121 -7.84 4.68 1.51
C LEU A 121 -7.64 5.03 0.04
N LEU A 122 -6.39 4.93 -0.43
CA LEU A 122 -6.04 4.92 -1.84
C LEU A 122 -5.69 3.48 -2.24
N ILE A 123 -6.49 2.90 -3.13
CA ILE A 123 -6.38 1.50 -3.55
C ILE A 123 -6.46 1.44 -5.07
N ASP A 124 -5.57 0.66 -5.70
CA ASP A 124 -5.66 0.40 -7.14
C ASP A 124 -6.66 -0.74 -7.40
N TYR A 125 -7.72 -0.43 -8.17
CA TYR A 125 -8.64 -1.39 -8.80
C TYR A 125 -9.47 -2.34 -7.88
N VAL A 126 -9.14 -2.47 -6.59
CA VAL A 126 -9.85 -3.33 -5.63
C VAL A 126 -10.84 -2.51 -4.80
N CYS A 127 -12.07 -3.00 -4.72
CA CYS A 127 -13.09 -2.48 -3.80
C CYS A 127 -13.09 -3.30 -2.51
N LEU A 128 -13.05 -2.63 -1.36
CA LEU A 128 -13.15 -3.22 -0.02
C LEU A 128 -14.50 -2.82 0.59
N PRO A 129 -15.61 -3.53 0.27
CA PRO A 129 -16.94 -3.16 0.75
C PRO A 129 -17.12 -3.40 2.26
N GLU A 130 -16.21 -4.14 2.89
CA GLU A 130 -16.28 -4.50 4.31
C GLU A 130 -15.59 -3.49 5.24
N LEU A 131 -14.99 -2.42 4.70
CA LEU A 131 -14.35 -1.31 5.43
C LEU A 131 -15.10 0.00 5.17
#